data_AF-A0A812Z9G0-F1
#
_entry.id   AF-A0A812Z9G0-F1
#
_cell.length_a   1.000
_cell.length_b   1.000
_cell.length_c   1.000
_cell.angle_alpha   90.00
_cell.angle_beta   90.00
_cell.angle_gamma   90.00
#
_symmetry.space_group_name_H-M   'P 1'
#
loop_
_entity.id
_entity.type
_entity.pdbx_description
1 polymer ?
#
loop_
_entity_poly.entity_id
_entity_poly.type
_entity_poly.pdbx_seq_one_letter_code
_entity_poly.pdbx_strand_id
1 'polypeptide(L)'
;MLLRLAGVAYLAAIAETQEEPHRVPRGAAADLLRAMAASERAQAELVECRKSLQVCESASPSSEGAISRSQPIRSSQLQPGSPEAPDWPEGYGTLLRFPFGIADMKTLKEVARELWTSEGTAADIEDEVSQLGFRQHRGMRCASEMVGVHPVGGASVRWSAALWESAQQWCSENKECTGIMVYVGSNTMNCNSWCGRPQFCDGHIDAAESAGVEESSEWNLWVKDAAESGTAA
;
A
#
# COMPACT_ATOMS: atom_id res chain seq x y z
N MET A 1 18.61 16.83 26.46
CA MET A 1 19.37 17.86 27.22
C MET A 1 20.30 18.69 26.33
N LEU A 2 20.95 18.09 25.31
CA LEU A 2 21.83 18.79 24.36
C LEU A 2 21.14 19.87 23.48
N LEU A 3 19.87 19.67 23.10
CA LEU A 3 19.09 20.65 22.32
C LEU A 3 18.75 21.94 23.10
N ARG A 4 18.67 21.88 24.44
CA ARG A 4 18.42 23.06 25.27
C ARG A 4 19.64 24.00 25.30
N LEU A 5 20.84 23.45 25.19
CA LEU A 5 22.09 24.23 25.20
C LEU A 5 22.34 24.92 23.85
N ALA A 6 22.00 24.27 22.73
CA ALA A 6 22.15 24.85 21.40
C ALA A 6 21.20 26.04 21.15
N GLY A 7 19.96 25.99 21.66
CA GLY A 7 19.00 27.09 21.52
C GLY A 7 19.33 28.33 22.38
N VAL A 8 19.85 28.12 23.59
CA VAL A 8 20.31 29.22 24.45
C VAL A 8 21.60 29.84 23.90
N ALA A 9 22.51 29.04 23.33
CA ALA A 9 23.72 29.54 22.68
C ALA A 9 23.43 30.38 21.42
N TYR A 10 22.41 30.01 20.63
CA TYR A 10 22.00 30.82 19.47
C TYR A 10 21.39 32.16 19.87
N LEU A 11 20.60 32.20 20.96
CA LEU A 11 20.05 33.46 21.48
C LEU A 11 21.12 34.34 22.16
N ALA A 12 22.14 33.75 22.77
CA ALA A 12 23.29 34.48 23.33
C ALA A 12 24.19 35.06 22.22
N ALA A 13 24.40 34.32 21.13
CA ALA A 13 25.21 34.77 19.99
C ALA A 13 24.61 35.98 19.24
N ILE A 14 23.28 36.14 19.26
CA ILE A 14 22.58 37.29 18.66
C ILE A 14 22.66 38.53 19.57
N ALA A 15 22.93 38.37 20.86
CA ALA A 15 23.02 39.48 21.82
C ALA A 15 24.40 40.17 21.85
N GLU A 16 25.46 39.52 21.35
CA GLU A 16 26.84 40.03 21.42
C GLU A 16 27.36 40.72 20.14
N THR A 17 26.65 40.64 19.01
CA THR A 17 27.05 41.35 17.80
C THR A 17 26.50 42.77 17.81
N GLN A 18 27.31 43.74 18.26
CA GLN A 18 27.12 45.17 17.99
C GLN A 18 27.33 45.45 16.50
N GLU A 19 26.30 45.29 15.67
CA GLU A 19 26.22 45.93 14.35
C GLU A 19 24.75 45.97 13.89
N GLU A 20 24.23 47.19 13.76
CA GLU A 20 22.94 47.67 13.22
C GLU A 20 21.61 46.90 13.47
N PRO A 21 20.50 47.61 13.77
CA PRO A 21 19.23 46.99 14.12
C PRO A 21 18.50 46.49 12.88
N HIS A 22 18.89 45.32 12.35
CA HIS A 22 18.01 44.58 11.48
C HIS A 22 16.79 44.13 12.30
N ARG A 23 15.66 44.83 12.09
CA ARG A 23 14.35 44.45 12.61
C ARG A 23 14.08 42.99 12.29
N VAL A 24 14.20 42.12 13.29
CA VAL A 24 13.61 40.78 13.25
C VAL A 24 12.12 40.94 12.96
N PRO A 25 11.55 40.33 11.90
CA PRO A 25 10.13 40.41 11.61
C PRO A 25 9.33 39.92 12.83
N ARG A 26 8.37 40.70 13.30
CA ARG A 26 7.55 40.42 14.51
C ARG A 26 6.82 39.07 14.50
N GLY A 27 6.81 38.33 13.39
CA GLY A 27 6.24 36.98 13.27
C GLY A 27 7.22 35.81 13.43
N ALA A 28 8.53 36.00 13.17
CA ALA A 28 9.48 34.89 13.09
C ALA A 28 9.69 34.17 14.43
N ALA A 29 9.70 34.91 15.53
CA ALA A 29 9.80 34.34 16.88
C ALA A 29 8.53 33.58 17.29
N ALA A 30 7.35 34.07 16.89
CA ALA A 30 6.07 33.40 17.16
C ALA A 30 5.91 32.11 16.33
N ASP A 31 6.44 32.11 15.11
CA ASP A 31 6.44 30.93 14.24
C ASP A 31 7.45 29.87 14.72
N LEU A 32 8.62 30.29 15.22
CA LEU A 32 9.59 29.40 15.86
C LEU A 32 9.01 28.76 17.13
N LEU A 33 8.33 29.55 17.98
CA LEU A 33 7.67 29.03 19.20
C LEU A 33 6.54 28.06 18.86
N ARG A 34 5.76 28.32 17.80
CA ARG A 34 4.74 27.38 17.31
C ARG A 34 5.35 26.08 16.78
N ALA A 35 6.45 26.17 16.03
CA ALA A 35 7.17 25.00 15.52
C ALA A 35 7.78 24.16 16.66
N MET A 36 8.33 24.82 17.69
CA MET A 36 8.84 24.14 18.89
C MET A 36 7.73 23.46 19.67
N ALA A 37 6.59 24.12 19.88
CA ALA A 37 5.43 23.52 20.55
C ALA A 37 4.83 22.35 19.76
N ALA A 38 4.82 22.43 18.41
CA ALA A 38 4.42 21.32 17.55
C ALA A 38 5.40 20.14 17.65
N SER A 39 6.70 20.42 17.74
CA SER A 39 7.75 19.40 17.94
C SER A 39 7.64 18.71 19.29
N GLU A 40 7.36 19.45 20.37
CA GLU A 40 7.13 18.87 21.70
C GLU A 40 5.88 17.98 21.75
N ARG A 41 4.79 18.39 21.08
CA ARG A 41 3.59 17.54 20.94
C ARG A 41 3.88 16.27 20.14
N ALA A 42 4.60 16.38 19.02
CA ALA A 42 4.98 15.23 18.22
C ALA A 42 5.88 14.26 19.01
N GLN A 43 6.80 14.76 19.83
CA GLN A 43 7.62 13.92 20.70
C GLN A 43 6.79 13.22 21.78
N ALA A 44 5.80 13.89 22.36
CA ALA A 44 4.90 13.28 23.34
C ALA A 44 4.05 12.17 22.70
N GLU A 45 3.53 12.38 21.50
CA GLU A 45 2.79 11.37 20.74
C GLU A 45 3.67 10.17 20.35
N LEU A 46 4.93 10.40 19.97
CA LEU A 46 5.89 9.31 19.71
C LEU A 46 6.20 8.49 20.95
N VAL A 47 6.31 9.12 22.12
CA VAL A 47 6.51 8.41 23.39
C VAL A 47 5.30 7.56 23.72
N GLU A 48 4.09 8.08 23.50
CA GLU A 48 2.86 7.33 23.76
C GLU A 48 2.67 6.18 22.77
N CYS A 49 2.95 6.41 21.48
CA CYS A 49 2.96 5.38 20.46
C CYS A 49 3.95 4.26 20.79
N ARG A 50 5.16 4.58 21.29
CA ARG A 50 6.14 3.58 21.75
C ARG A 50 5.65 2.76 22.93
N LYS A 51 4.98 3.37 23.90
CA LYS A 51 4.39 2.62 25.02
C LYS A 51 3.31 1.67 24.54
N SER A 52 2.42 2.14 23.66
CA SER A 52 1.37 1.31 23.08
C SER A 52 1.95 0.15 22.27
N LEU A 53 3.00 0.39 21.47
CA LEU A 53 3.75 -0.65 20.76
C LEU A 53 4.32 -1.69 21.73
N GLN A 54 4.98 -1.26 22.80
CA GLN A 54 5.57 -2.16 23.79
C GLN A 54 4.52 -3.00 24.52
N VAL A 55 3.32 -2.45 24.75
CA VAL A 55 2.17 -3.19 25.28
C VAL A 55 1.67 -4.24 24.28
N CYS A 56 1.58 -3.91 22.99
CA CYS A 56 1.22 -4.87 21.94
C CYS A 56 2.25 -6.00 21.79
N GLU A 57 3.54 -5.67 21.85
CA GLU A 57 4.64 -6.64 21.80
C GLU A 57 4.62 -7.58 23.00
N SER A 58 4.27 -7.08 24.19
CA SER A 58 4.20 -7.89 25.42
C SER A 58 2.88 -8.63 25.62
N ALA A 59 1.80 -8.22 24.95
CA ALA A 59 0.52 -8.93 24.90
C ALA A 59 0.49 -10.03 23.84
N SER A 60 1.47 -10.07 22.94
CA SER A 60 1.60 -11.15 21.96
C SER A 60 2.14 -12.39 22.68
N PRO A 61 1.40 -13.53 22.69
CA PRO A 61 1.97 -14.78 23.18
C PRO A 61 3.23 -15.06 22.37
N SER A 62 4.29 -15.47 23.06
CA SER A 62 5.59 -15.84 22.49
C SER A 62 5.42 -16.75 21.28
N SER A 63 5.33 -16.14 20.09
CA SER A 63 5.60 -16.80 18.83
C SER A 63 7.12 -16.81 18.68
N GLU A 64 7.77 -17.69 19.43
CA GLU A 64 9.02 -18.31 18.96
C GLU A 64 8.66 -19.12 17.71
N GLY A 65 8.55 -18.37 16.63
CA GLY A 65 8.04 -18.76 15.34
C GLY A 65 8.20 -17.48 14.58
N ALA A 66 9.37 -17.35 13.94
CA ALA A 66 9.75 -16.22 13.11
C ALA A 66 8.54 -15.62 12.41
N ILE A 67 8.53 -14.29 12.28
CA ILE A 67 7.86 -13.58 11.19
C ILE A 67 8.11 -14.43 9.95
N SER A 68 7.14 -15.29 9.66
CA SER A 68 7.36 -16.39 8.73
C SER A 68 7.45 -15.67 7.42
N ARG A 69 8.58 -15.83 6.72
CA ARG A 69 8.65 -15.57 5.28
C ARG A 69 7.31 -16.05 4.73
N SER A 70 6.50 -15.09 4.28
CA SER A 70 5.09 -15.29 3.98
C SER A 70 5.00 -16.54 3.14
N GLN A 71 4.44 -17.60 3.70
CA GLN A 71 4.23 -18.79 2.90
C GLN A 71 3.32 -18.35 1.76
N PRO A 72 3.61 -18.80 0.53
CA PRO A 72 2.78 -18.43 -0.59
C PRO A 72 1.32 -18.76 -0.33
N ILE A 73 0.44 -17.84 -0.71
CA ILE A 73 -0.98 -17.92 -0.41
C ILE A 73 -1.67 -18.56 -1.60
N ARG A 74 -2.40 -19.65 -1.37
CA ARG A 74 -3.34 -20.15 -2.37
C ARG A 74 -4.58 -19.27 -2.36
N SER A 75 -5.11 -18.94 -3.52
CA SER A 75 -6.41 -18.28 -3.65
C SER A 75 -7.49 -19.02 -2.87
N SER A 76 -7.49 -20.36 -2.83
CA SER A 76 -8.40 -21.17 -1.99
C SER A 76 -8.25 -20.96 -0.47
N GLN A 77 -7.11 -20.44 -0.01
CA GLN A 77 -6.83 -20.12 1.40
C GLN A 77 -7.21 -18.69 1.78
N LEU A 78 -7.51 -17.83 0.80
CA LEU A 78 -8.12 -16.52 1.02
C LEU A 78 -9.58 -16.75 1.48
N GLN A 79 -9.78 -17.04 2.77
CA GLN A 79 -11.10 -17.31 3.32
C GLN A 79 -11.91 -16.00 3.46
N PRO A 80 -13.12 -15.92 2.87
CA PRO A 80 -14.09 -14.88 3.21
C PRO A 80 -14.47 -15.02 4.68
N GLY A 81 -14.31 -13.98 5.48
CA GLY A 81 -14.67 -13.99 6.91
C GLY A 81 -13.52 -14.25 7.88
N SER A 82 -12.26 -14.20 7.44
CA SER A 82 -11.17 -13.82 8.36
C SER A 82 -11.53 -12.48 9.01
N PRO A 83 -11.20 -12.24 10.30
CA PRO A 83 -11.57 -10.99 10.96
C PRO A 83 -11.12 -9.84 10.08
N GLU A 84 -12.11 -9.09 9.57
CA GLU A 84 -11.91 -7.96 8.68
C GLU A 84 -10.88 -7.07 9.36
N ALA A 85 -9.66 -7.02 8.78
CA ALA A 85 -8.63 -6.19 9.36
C ALA A 85 -9.24 -4.79 9.51
N PRO A 86 -9.11 -4.17 10.70
CA PRO A 86 -9.83 -2.95 11.00
C PRO A 86 -9.64 -1.94 9.88
N ASP A 87 -10.75 -1.29 9.48
CA ASP A 87 -10.71 -0.26 8.45
C ASP A 87 -9.59 0.72 8.79
N TRP A 88 -8.63 0.81 7.88
CA TRP A 88 -7.54 1.76 8.05
C TRP A 88 -8.13 3.17 8.07
N PRO A 89 -7.59 4.08 8.88
CA PRO A 89 -8.03 5.47 8.89
C PRO A 89 -8.08 6.02 7.47
N GLU A 90 -9.15 6.75 7.15
CA GLU A 90 -9.31 7.39 5.85
C GLU A 90 -8.04 8.16 5.47
N GLY A 91 -7.48 7.89 4.29
CA GLY A 91 -6.26 8.54 3.83
C GLY A 91 -4.94 7.94 4.34
N TYR A 92 -4.94 6.81 5.06
CA TYR A 92 -3.69 6.13 5.42
C TYR A 92 -2.85 5.77 4.18
N GLY A 93 -3.48 5.29 3.11
CA GLY A 93 -2.76 5.04 1.85
C GLY A 93 -2.08 6.30 1.29
N THR A 94 -2.61 7.50 1.59
CA THR A 94 -1.98 8.80 1.28
C THR A 94 -0.77 9.08 2.15
N LEU A 95 -0.70 8.55 3.38
CA LEU A 95 0.49 8.68 4.25
C LEU A 95 1.72 8.00 3.68
N LEU A 96 1.55 6.99 2.81
CA LEU A 96 2.65 6.44 2.00
C LEU A 96 3.30 7.48 1.08
N ARG A 97 2.61 8.60 0.79
CA ARG A 97 3.11 9.74 0.00
C ARG A 97 3.83 10.79 0.84
N PHE A 98 3.57 10.88 2.15
CA PHE A 98 4.13 11.95 2.99
C PHE A 98 5.50 11.58 3.58
N PRO A 99 6.45 12.53 3.63
CA PRO A 99 7.82 12.25 4.07
C PRO A 99 7.91 12.30 5.60
N PHE A 100 8.01 11.12 6.21
CA PHE A 100 8.73 11.01 7.49
C PHE A 100 10.22 11.33 7.24
N GLY A 101 10.95 11.82 8.25
CA GLY A 101 12.31 12.37 8.09
C GLY A 101 13.30 11.48 7.31
N ILE A 102 14.24 12.12 6.61
CA ILE A 102 15.08 11.57 5.52
C ILE A 102 15.89 10.31 5.93
N ALA A 103 16.29 10.19 7.20
CA ALA A 103 17.13 9.08 7.67
C ALA A 103 16.38 7.73 7.76
N ASP A 104 15.08 7.75 8.05
CA ASP A 104 14.29 6.54 8.33
C ASP A 104 13.31 6.20 7.19
N MET A 105 13.35 6.93 6.06
CA MET A 105 12.35 6.86 5.00
C MET A 105 12.21 5.49 4.34
N LYS A 106 13.31 4.79 4.11
CA LYS A 106 13.27 3.47 3.45
C LYS A 106 12.62 2.45 4.38
N THR A 107 13.10 2.38 5.62
CA THR A 107 12.59 1.47 6.65
C THR A 107 11.15 1.76 7.00
N LEU A 108 10.75 3.02 7.15
CA LEU A 108 9.36 3.38 7.44
C LEU A 108 8.41 3.06 6.28
N LYS A 109 8.85 3.22 5.03
CA LYS A 109 8.06 2.79 3.86
C LYS A 109 7.93 1.27 3.78
N GLU A 110 8.99 0.55 4.12
CA GLU A 110 8.98 -0.92 4.19
C GLU A 110 8.04 -1.41 5.30
N VAL A 111 8.13 -0.85 6.50
CA VAL A 111 7.25 -1.17 7.64
C VAL A 111 5.80 -0.78 7.34
N ALA A 112 5.56 0.43 6.81
CA ALA A 112 4.21 0.85 6.44
C ALA A 112 3.62 -0.05 5.36
N ARG A 113 4.44 -0.50 4.39
CA ARG A 113 4.03 -1.49 3.39
C ARG A 113 3.71 -2.84 4.03
N GLU A 114 4.57 -3.34 4.91
CA GLU A 114 4.36 -4.63 5.59
C GLU A 114 3.07 -4.61 6.42
N LEU A 115 2.82 -3.53 7.16
CA LEU A 115 1.56 -3.32 7.88
C LEU A 115 0.37 -3.22 6.92
N TRP A 116 0.54 -2.54 5.78
CA TRP A 116 -0.47 -2.39 4.75
C TRP A 116 -0.75 -3.69 3.98
N THR A 117 0.18 -4.65 3.97
CA THR A 117 0.04 -5.92 3.24
C THR A 117 0.00 -7.11 4.19
N SER A 118 -0.58 -6.94 5.39
CA SER A 118 -0.64 -8.00 6.41
C SER A 118 -1.38 -9.26 5.96
N GLU A 119 -2.30 -9.13 5.00
CA GLU A 119 -2.99 -10.26 4.33
C GLU A 119 -2.28 -10.73 3.06
N GLY A 120 -1.05 -10.26 2.83
CA GLY A 120 -0.31 -10.42 1.59
C GLY A 120 -0.66 -9.38 0.54
N THR A 121 -0.22 -9.66 -0.68
CA THR A 121 -0.38 -8.86 -1.88
C THR A 121 -0.90 -9.72 -3.02
N ALA A 122 -1.33 -9.09 -4.11
CA ALA A 122 -1.65 -9.81 -5.33
C ALA A 122 -0.46 -10.63 -5.88
N ALA A 123 0.79 -10.29 -5.51
CA ALA A 123 1.99 -11.01 -5.91
C ALA A 123 2.14 -12.35 -5.18
N ASP A 124 1.52 -12.49 -4.01
CA ASP A 124 1.64 -13.68 -3.16
C ASP A 124 0.65 -14.80 -3.56
N ILE A 125 -0.24 -14.53 -4.53
CA ILE A 125 -1.18 -15.52 -5.05
C ILE A 125 -0.41 -16.48 -5.96
N GLU A 126 -0.20 -17.70 -5.45
CA GLU A 126 0.57 -18.72 -6.17
C GLU A 126 -0.24 -19.52 -7.19
N ASP A 127 -1.57 -19.58 -7.02
CA ASP A 127 -2.40 -20.43 -7.86
C ASP A 127 -2.31 -20.05 -9.33
N GLU A 128 -2.07 -21.04 -10.18
CA GLU A 128 -2.15 -20.89 -11.64
C GLU A 128 -3.59 -20.65 -12.11
N VAL A 129 -4.58 -21.08 -11.32
CA VAL A 129 -6.01 -20.92 -11.62
C VAL A 129 -6.74 -20.49 -10.35
N SER A 130 -7.52 -19.41 -10.44
CA SER A 130 -8.27 -18.84 -9.32
C SER A 130 -9.51 -19.67 -8.96
N GLN A 131 -10.14 -19.32 -7.83
CA GLN A 131 -11.38 -19.99 -7.39
C GLN A 131 -12.51 -19.95 -8.43
N LEU A 132 -12.62 -18.86 -9.21
CA LEU A 132 -13.61 -18.74 -10.29
C LEU A 132 -13.07 -19.14 -11.68
N GLY A 133 -11.95 -19.86 -11.72
CA GLY A 133 -11.42 -20.42 -12.97
C GLY A 133 -10.62 -19.45 -13.83
N PHE A 134 -10.13 -18.35 -13.27
CA PHE A 134 -9.25 -17.44 -14.02
C PHE A 134 -7.83 -17.97 -14.04
N ARG A 135 -7.18 -18.05 -15.20
CA ARG A 135 -5.80 -18.50 -15.34
C ARG A 135 -4.81 -17.36 -15.17
N GLN A 136 -3.80 -17.55 -14.32
CA GLN A 136 -2.76 -16.57 -14.04
C GLN A 136 -1.67 -16.56 -15.13
N HIS A 137 -1.36 -15.37 -15.62
CA HIS A 137 -0.23 -15.07 -16.49
C HIS A 137 0.63 -14.01 -15.79
N ARG A 138 1.73 -14.47 -15.17
CA ARG A 138 2.63 -13.60 -14.42
C ARG A 138 3.47 -12.74 -15.35
N GLY A 139 3.72 -11.51 -14.93
CA GLY A 139 4.55 -10.60 -15.70
C GLY A 139 3.89 -10.18 -17.02
N MET A 140 2.56 -10.16 -17.07
CA MET A 140 1.78 -9.81 -18.25
C MET A 140 0.63 -8.87 -17.90
N ARG A 141 0.24 -8.07 -18.87
CA ARG A 141 -0.95 -7.21 -18.87
C ARG A 141 -1.72 -7.42 -20.17
N CYS A 142 -3.01 -7.09 -20.21
CA CYS A 142 -3.76 -7.08 -21.47
C CYS A 142 -3.46 -5.81 -22.26
N ALA A 143 -3.56 -5.91 -23.59
CA ALA A 143 -3.38 -4.79 -24.51
C ALA A 143 -4.61 -3.87 -24.60
N SER A 144 -5.79 -4.38 -24.22
CA SER A 144 -7.06 -3.63 -24.20
C SER A 144 -7.69 -3.68 -22.82
N GLU A 145 -7.89 -2.49 -22.26
CA GLU A 145 -8.38 -2.26 -20.90
C GLU A 145 -9.70 -1.51 -20.92
N MET A 146 -10.58 -1.83 -19.98
CA MET A 146 -11.77 -1.05 -19.68
C MET A 146 -11.41 0.27 -18.98
N VAL A 147 -10.97 1.26 -19.77
CA VAL A 147 -10.51 2.55 -19.25
C VAL A 147 -11.62 3.26 -18.47
N GLY A 148 -11.32 3.61 -17.22
CA GLY A 148 -12.23 4.35 -16.33
C GLY A 148 -13.24 3.49 -15.56
N VAL A 149 -13.24 2.17 -15.75
CA VAL A 149 -14.14 1.24 -15.06
C VAL A 149 -13.42 0.64 -13.85
N HIS A 150 -13.79 1.10 -12.65
CA HIS A 150 -13.22 0.64 -11.36
C HIS A 150 -14.33 0.26 -10.37
N PRO A 151 -15.06 -0.83 -10.65
CA PRO A 151 -16.22 -1.29 -9.87
C PRO A 151 -15.84 -1.87 -8.50
N VAL A 152 -14.58 -2.27 -8.33
CA VAL A 152 -14.07 -2.94 -7.13
C VAL A 152 -12.79 -2.26 -6.69
N GLY A 153 -12.69 -1.98 -5.38
CA GLY A 153 -11.52 -1.35 -4.79
C GLY A 153 -11.36 0.12 -5.18
N GLY A 154 -10.13 0.62 -5.15
CA GLY A 154 -9.85 2.03 -5.44
C GLY A 154 -8.42 2.47 -5.12
N ALA A 155 -8.11 3.72 -5.45
CA ALA A 155 -6.85 4.32 -5.04
C ALA A 155 -6.79 4.40 -3.51
N SER A 156 -5.62 4.13 -2.95
CA SER A 156 -5.37 4.06 -1.49
C SER A 156 -6.19 3.00 -0.77
N VAL A 157 -6.84 2.09 -1.49
CA VAL A 157 -7.48 0.89 -0.92
C VAL A 157 -6.42 -0.19 -0.74
N ARG A 158 -6.54 -0.95 0.34
CA ARG A 158 -5.65 -2.07 0.66
C ARG A 158 -6.03 -3.30 -0.18
N TRP A 159 -5.05 -4.07 -0.62
CA TRP A 159 -5.33 -5.40 -1.15
C TRP A 159 -5.89 -6.31 -0.04
N SER A 160 -6.90 -7.12 -0.37
CA SER A 160 -7.46 -8.10 0.57
C SER A 160 -8.04 -9.29 -0.18
N ALA A 161 -8.26 -10.38 0.54
CA ALA A 161 -8.98 -11.56 0.05
C ALA A 161 -10.36 -11.21 -0.53
N ALA A 162 -11.14 -10.42 0.23
CA ALA A 162 -12.49 -10.02 -0.16
C ALA A 162 -12.51 -9.13 -1.41
N LEU A 163 -11.49 -8.27 -1.57
CA LEU A 163 -11.34 -7.45 -2.77
C LEU A 163 -11.03 -8.31 -3.99
N TRP A 164 -10.19 -9.33 -3.85
CA TRP A 164 -9.90 -10.28 -4.92
C TRP A 164 -11.12 -11.11 -5.31
N GLU A 165 -11.90 -11.60 -4.35
CA GLU A 165 -13.16 -12.30 -4.60
C GLU A 165 -14.15 -11.40 -5.34
N SER A 166 -14.33 -10.16 -4.87
CA SER A 166 -15.21 -9.17 -5.50
C SER A 166 -14.82 -8.88 -6.96
N ALA A 167 -13.51 -8.80 -7.23
CA ALA A 167 -13.00 -8.56 -8.59
C ALA A 167 -13.29 -9.75 -9.52
N GLN A 168 -13.05 -10.98 -9.05
CA GLN A 168 -13.39 -12.19 -9.78
C GLN A 168 -14.89 -12.27 -10.06
N GLN A 169 -15.72 -12.02 -9.04
CA GLN A 169 -17.17 -12.05 -9.17
C GLN A 169 -17.64 -11.06 -10.23
N TRP A 170 -17.22 -9.80 -10.14
CA TRP A 170 -17.59 -8.77 -11.09
C TRP A 170 -17.21 -9.14 -12.53
N CYS A 171 -15.99 -9.62 -12.75
CA CYS A 171 -15.54 -10.01 -14.09
C CYS A 171 -16.24 -11.29 -14.59
N SER A 172 -16.65 -12.19 -13.68
CA SER A 172 -17.43 -13.37 -14.05
C SER A 172 -18.82 -12.99 -14.57
N GLU A 173 -19.47 -12.02 -13.91
CA GLU A 173 -20.81 -11.53 -14.23
C GLU A 173 -20.84 -10.60 -15.45
N ASN A 174 -19.75 -9.85 -15.67
CA ASN A 174 -19.64 -8.97 -16.83
C ASN A 174 -19.16 -9.76 -18.07
N LYS A 175 -20.00 -9.79 -19.11
CA LYS A 175 -19.71 -10.47 -20.38
C LYS A 175 -18.60 -9.81 -21.18
N GLU A 176 -18.41 -8.51 -21.01
CA GLU A 176 -17.35 -7.77 -21.69
C GLU A 176 -16.00 -7.98 -21.01
N CYS A 177 -15.98 -8.47 -19.76
CA CYS A 177 -14.74 -8.69 -19.03
C CYS A 177 -14.07 -10.00 -19.45
N THR A 178 -12.88 -9.88 -20.04
CA THR A 178 -12.07 -11.02 -20.52
C THR A 178 -10.93 -11.37 -19.58
N GLY A 179 -10.57 -10.47 -18.66
CA GLY A 179 -9.54 -10.73 -17.67
C GLY A 179 -9.41 -9.63 -16.62
N ILE A 180 -8.63 -9.92 -15.59
CA ILE A 180 -8.37 -9.04 -14.44
C ILE A 180 -6.86 -8.85 -14.33
N MET A 181 -6.42 -7.61 -14.22
CA MET A 181 -5.03 -7.27 -13.95
C MET A 181 -4.86 -6.74 -12.55
N VAL A 182 -3.82 -7.22 -11.89
CA VAL A 182 -3.48 -6.85 -10.52
C VAL A 182 -2.04 -6.37 -10.48
N TYR A 183 -1.83 -5.22 -9.81
CA TYR A 183 -0.51 -4.63 -9.70
C TYR A 183 0.31 -5.38 -8.66
N VAL A 184 1.50 -5.83 -9.05
CA VAL A 184 2.46 -6.59 -8.25
C VAL A 184 3.81 -5.88 -8.12
N GLY A 185 3.96 -4.71 -8.75
CA GLY A 185 5.18 -3.93 -8.72
C GLY A 185 5.57 -3.43 -7.32
N SER A 186 6.82 -2.99 -7.18
CA SER A 186 7.37 -2.57 -5.90
C SER A 186 7.31 -1.06 -5.65
N ASN A 187 6.99 -0.26 -6.68
CA ASN A 187 6.91 1.19 -6.57
C ASN A 187 5.75 1.65 -5.67
N THR A 188 6.07 2.45 -4.63
CA THR A 188 5.11 2.92 -3.63
C THR A 188 4.01 3.82 -4.20
N MET A 189 4.34 4.69 -5.16
CA MET A 189 3.37 5.61 -5.77
C MET A 189 2.38 4.88 -6.67
N ASN A 190 2.87 3.91 -7.43
CA ASN A 190 2.04 3.03 -8.23
C ASN A 190 1.18 2.15 -7.33
N CYS A 191 1.75 1.58 -6.25
CA CYS A 191 1.00 0.78 -5.29
C CYS A 191 -0.14 1.57 -4.62
N ASN A 192 0.11 2.82 -4.23
CA ASN A 192 -0.94 3.71 -3.73
C ASN A 192 -2.10 3.86 -4.73
N SER A 193 -1.84 3.76 -6.03
CA SER A 193 -2.87 3.92 -7.06
C SER A 193 -3.52 2.59 -7.46
N TRP A 194 -2.80 1.47 -7.36
CA TRP A 194 -3.13 0.22 -8.05
C TRP A 194 -3.12 -1.05 -7.18
N CYS A 195 -2.45 -1.06 -6.02
CA CYS A 195 -2.37 -2.27 -5.19
C CYS A 195 -3.74 -2.78 -4.71
N GLY A 196 -4.70 -1.90 -4.42
CA GLY A 196 -6.08 -2.25 -4.10
C GLY A 196 -7.07 -1.84 -5.18
N ARG A 197 -6.63 -1.73 -6.44
CA ARG A 197 -7.49 -1.33 -7.56
C ARG A 197 -7.21 -2.22 -8.76
N PRO A 198 -7.92 -3.35 -8.88
CA PRO A 198 -7.87 -4.21 -10.05
C PRO A 198 -8.26 -3.41 -11.30
N GLN A 199 -7.61 -3.73 -12.41
CA GLN A 199 -8.01 -3.28 -13.73
C GLN A 199 -8.64 -4.44 -14.50
N PHE A 200 -9.52 -4.14 -15.44
CA PHE A 200 -10.30 -5.14 -16.15
C PHE A 200 -10.05 -5.01 -17.65
N CYS A 201 -9.96 -6.15 -18.33
CA CYS A 201 -9.70 -6.24 -19.76
C CYS A 201 -11.00 -6.44 -20.54
N ASP A 202 -11.09 -5.88 -21.74
CA ASP A 202 -12.24 -5.98 -22.66
C ASP A 202 -11.91 -6.52 -24.05
N GLY A 203 -10.62 -6.72 -24.35
CA GLY A 203 -10.17 -7.28 -25.62
C GLY A 203 -10.16 -8.80 -25.65
N HIS A 204 -10.10 -9.38 -26.85
CA HIS A 204 -9.78 -10.78 -27.02
C HIS A 204 -8.36 -11.05 -26.52
N ILE A 205 -8.22 -12.05 -25.65
CA ILE A 205 -6.94 -12.47 -25.08
C ILE A 205 -6.73 -13.94 -25.43
N ASP A 206 -5.66 -14.21 -26.17
CA ASP A 206 -5.10 -15.55 -26.31
C ASP A 206 -3.67 -15.51 -25.77
N ALA A 207 -3.54 -15.81 -24.49
CA ALA A 207 -2.25 -15.76 -23.82
C ALA A 207 -1.32 -16.91 -24.25
N ALA A 208 -1.82 -17.99 -24.88
CA ALA A 208 -0.98 -19.05 -25.42
C ALA A 208 -0.28 -18.60 -26.70
N GLU A 209 -0.97 -17.83 -27.53
CA GLU A 209 -0.41 -17.24 -28.76
C GLU A 209 0.18 -15.84 -28.55
N SER A 210 0.22 -15.36 -27.30
CA SER A 210 0.63 -13.99 -26.95
C SER A 210 -0.17 -12.90 -27.68
N ALA A 211 -1.42 -13.20 -28.06
CA ALA A 211 -2.31 -12.25 -28.69
C ALA A 211 -3.13 -11.50 -27.64
N GLY A 212 -3.21 -10.17 -27.78
CA GLY A 212 -3.98 -9.32 -26.86
C GLY A 212 -3.32 -9.10 -25.49
N VAL A 213 -2.04 -9.47 -25.34
CA VAL A 213 -1.26 -9.29 -24.11
C VAL A 213 0.07 -8.58 -24.37
N GLU A 214 0.62 -7.97 -23.32
CA GLU A 214 1.91 -7.29 -23.31
C GLU A 214 2.72 -7.73 -22.07
N GLU A 215 4.04 -7.84 -22.21
CA GLU A 215 4.92 -8.13 -21.06
C GLU A 215 4.96 -6.95 -20.08
N SER A 216 4.86 -7.25 -18.78
CA SER A 216 4.97 -6.26 -17.73
C SER A 216 5.39 -6.86 -16.39
N SER A 217 6.59 -6.53 -15.92
CA SER A 217 7.08 -6.98 -14.61
C SER A 217 6.31 -6.43 -13.39
N GLU A 218 5.43 -5.46 -13.59
CA GLU A 218 4.66 -4.82 -12.53
C GLU A 218 3.21 -5.32 -12.43
N TRP A 219 2.77 -6.18 -13.35
CA TRP A 219 1.39 -6.65 -13.44
C TRP A 219 1.32 -8.16 -13.61
N ASN A 220 0.31 -8.76 -12.99
CA ASN A 220 -0.12 -10.12 -13.31
C ASN A 220 -1.52 -10.05 -13.92
N LEU A 221 -1.73 -10.81 -14.99
CA LEU A 221 -3.00 -10.93 -15.69
C LEU A 221 -3.69 -12.24 -15.30
N TRP A 222 -5.00 -12.19 -15.10
CA TRP A 222 -5.85 -13.33 -14.82
C TRP A 222 -6.92 -13.43 -15.90
N VAL A 223 -6.79 -14.39 -16.81
CA VAL A 223 -7.65 -14.53 -17.99
C VAL A 223 -8.83 -15.42 -17.67
N LYS A 224 -10.03 -14.99 -18.06
CA LYS A 224 -11.23 -15.82 -17.98
C LYS A 224 -11.09 -16.95 -18.99
N ASP A 225 -11.03 -18.20 -18.53
CA ASP A 225 -11.07 -19.34 -19.46
C ASP A 225 -12.38 -19.22 -20.25
N ALA A 226 -12.26 -19.13 -21.58
CA ALA A 226 -13.44 -19.21 -22.44
C ALA A 226 -14.04 -20.58 -22.14
N ALA A 227 -15.21 -20.60 -21.48
CA ALA A 227 -15.95 -21.82 -21.24
C ALA A 227 -15.92 -22.60 -22.56
N GLU A 228 -15.29 -23.78 -22.57
CA GLU A 228 -15.25 -24.63 -23.75
C GLU A 228 -16.66 -24.62 -24.30
N SER A 229 -16.81 -24.01 -25.48
CA SER A 229 -18.10 -23.83 -26.12
C SER A 229 -18.64 -25.23 -26.33
N GLY A 230 -19.48 -25.66 -25.38
CA GLY A 230 -20.09 -26.96 -25.28
C GLY A 230 -20.98 -27.17 -26.49
N THR A 231 -20.34 -27.53 -27.59
CA THR A 231 -20.97 -28.14 -28.74
C THR A 231 -21.00 -29.63 -28.41
N ALA A 232 -21.89 -29.99 -27.48
CA ALA A 232 -22.31 -31.37 -27.34
C ALA A 232 -23.59 -31.52 -28.17
N ALA A 233 -23.51 -32.47 -29.10
CA ALA A 233 -24.41 -32.78 -30.19
C ALA A 233 -25.89 -32.99 -29.83
#